data_AF-A0A6A4NNG4-F1
#
_entry.id   AF-A0A6A4NNG4-F1
#
_cell.length_a   1.000
_cell.length_b   1.000
_cell.length_c   1.000
_cell.angle_alpha   90.00
_cell.angle_beta   90.00
_cell.angle_gamma   90.00
#
_symmetry.space_group_name_H-M   'P 1'
#
loop_
_entity.id
_entity.type
_entity.pdbx_description
1 polymer ?
#
loop_
_entity_poly.entity_id
_entity_poly.type
_entity_poly.pdbx_seq_one_letter_code
_entity_poly.pdbx_strand_id
1 'polypeptide(L)'
;MPELSVNITNNCACVHKNVKLDCTNFHSYEGVDPLILSVPIDEICLLKNGNDFVAFEIVKFLYAWEPQFPFTPISSQVLCP
;
A
#
# COMPACT_ATOMS: atom_id res chain seq x y z
N MET A 1 22.22 1.05 -1.89
CA MET A 1 20.94 1.36 -2.56
C MET A 1 20.12 2.23 -1.64
N PRO A 2 19.39 3.24 -2.15
CA PRO A 2 18.63 4.14 -1.30
C PRO A 2 17.46 3.44 -0.60
N GLU A 3 17.19 3.87 0.62
CA GLU A 3 15.96 3.57 1.34
C GLU A 3 14.97 4.72 1.07
N LEU A 4 13.75 4.37 0.69
CA LEU A 4 12.72 5.30 0.25
C LEU A 4 11.49 5.18 1.13
N SER A 5 10.92 6.32 1.52
CA SER A 5 9.71 6.39 2.34
C SER A 5 8.46 6.58 1.48
N VAL A 6 7.46 5.74 1.71
CA VAL A 6 6.16 5.79 1.06
C VAL A 6 5.11 6.18 2.09
N ASN A 7 4.26 7.13 1.71
CA ASN A 7 3.09 7.52 2.49
C ASN A 7 1.83 7.26 1.67
N ILE A 8 0.98 6.35 2.12
CA ILE A 8 -0.33 6.10 1.53
C ILE A 8 -1.37 6.75 2.44
N THR A 9 -2.19 7.62 1.88
CA THR A 9 -3.15 8.44 2.65
C THR A 9 -4.57 8.19 2.16
N ASN A 10 -5.49 7.96 3.08
CA ASN A 10 -6.91 7.94 2.78
C ASN A 10 -7.44 9.38 2.82
N ASN A 11 -7.51 10.04 1.68
CA ASN A 11 -8.03 11.42 1.60
C ASN A 11 -9.57 11.49 1.60
N CYS A 12 -10.27 10.38 1.78
CA CYS A 12 -11.72 10.30 1.84
C CYS A 12 -12.21 10.32 3.30
N ALA A 13 -13.41 10.86 3.51
CA ALA A 13 -14.10 10.78 4.81
C ALA A 13 -14.67 9.37 5.10
N CYS A 14 -14.61 8.45 4.13
CA CYS A 14 -15.11 7.09 4.24
C CYS A 14 -14.00 6.11 4.62
N VAL A 15 -14.40 4.97 5.17
CA VAL A 15 -13.47 3.85 5.42
C VAL A 15 -13.26 3.10 4.11
N HIS A 16 -12.02 2.84 3.75
CA HIS A 16 -11.69 1.96 2.64
C HIS A 16 -11.29 0.57 3.18
N LYS A 17 -11.76 -0.49 2.54
CA LYS A 17 -11.37 -1.88 2.82
C LYS A 17 -10.80 -2.52 1.57
N ASN A 18 -10.03 -3.60 1.77
CA ASN A 18 -9.47 -4.37 0.66
C ASN A 18 -8.80 -3.46 -0.38
N VAL A 19 -8.01 -2.48 0.08
CA VAL A 19 -7.31 -1.54 -0.78
C VAL A 19 -6.22 -2.30 -1.53
N LYS A 20 -6.39 -2.40 -2.84
CA LYS A 20 -5.48 -3.07 -3.77
C LYS A 20 -4.62 -2.04 -4.46
N LEU A 21 -3.31 -2.27 -4.44
CA LEU A 21 -2.32 -1.43 -5.12
C LEU A 21 -1.66 -2.25 -6.24
N ASP A 22 -1.30 -1.56 -7.31
CA ASP A 22 -0.47 -2.12 -8.36
C ASP A 22 0.96 -2.27 -7.84
N CYS A 23 1.42 -3.50 -7.81
CA CYS A 23 2.75 -3.92 -7.42
C CYS A 23 3.42 -4.76 -8.52
N THR A 24 2.96 -4.61 -9.77
CA THR A 24 3.56 -5.26 -10.92
C THR A 24 5.03 -4.85 -11.02
N ASN A 25 5.93 -5.83 -11.04
CA ASN A 25 7.39 -5.63 -11.00
C ASN A 25 7.91 -4.86 -9.76
N PHE A 26 7.15 -4.81 -8.67
CA PHE A 26 7.66 -4.27 -7.41
C PHE A 26 8.73 -5.20 -6.84
N HIS A 27 9.89 -4.63 -6.55
CA HIS A 27 10.98 -5.31 -5.88
C HIS A 27 11.58 -4.40 -4.82
N SER A 28 12.10 -5.02 -3.75
CA SER A 28 12.84 -4.34 -2.69
C SER A 28 13.91 -5.31 -2.20
N TYR A 29 15.11 -4.80 -1.89
CA TYR A 29 16.17 -5.63 -1.30
C TYR A 29 16.00 -5.77 0.22
N GLU A 30 15.12 -4.98 0.81
CA GLU A 30 14.68 -5.12 2.21
C GLU A 30 13.20 -5.49 2.25
N GLY A 31 12.83 -6.37 3.17
CA GLY A 31 11.44 -6.78 3.34
C GLY A 31 10.58 -5.63 3.82
N VAL A 32 9.42 -5.43 3.18
CA VAL A 32 8.36 -4.56 3.69
C VAL A 32 7.56 -5.34 4.74
N ASP A 33 7.13 -4.68 5.82
CA ASP A 33 6.29 -5.32 6.84
C ASP A 33 5.00 -5.85 6.19
N PRO A 34 4.76 -7.18 6.23
CA PRO A 34 3.58 -7.79 5.62
C PRO A 34 2.27 -7.39 6.33
N LEU A 35 2.31 -6.80 7.52
CA LEU A 35 1.12 -6.21 8.16
C LEU A 35 0.75 -4.86 7.53
N ILE A 36 1.70 -4.19 6.89
CA ILE A 36 1.50 -2.89 6.24
C ILE A 36 1.14 -3.10 4.76
N LEU A 37 1.95 -3.89 4.06
CA LEU A 37 1.77 -4.16 2.65
C LEU A 37 2.04 -5.64 2.38
N SER A 38 0.98 -6.40 2.17
CA SER A 38 1.12 -7.75 1.63
C SER A 38 1.45 -7.64 0.15
N VAL A 39 2.62 -8.12 -0.23
CA VAL A 39 3.05 -8.27 -1.63
C VAL A 39 2.83 -9.73 -2.01
N PRO A 40 1.65 -10.12 -2.55
CA PRO A 40 1.47 -11.47 -3.03
C PRO A 40 2.25 -11.68 -4.34
N ILE A 41 2.31 -12.94 -4.74
CA ILE A 41 2.95 -13.40 -5.98
C ILE A 41 2.27 -12.81 -7.23
N ASP A 42 1.06 -12.26 -7.08
CA ASP A 42 0.11 -11.98 -8.16
C ASP A 42 0.06 -10.49 -8.58
N GLU A 43 1.18 -9.77 -8.53
CA GLU A 43 1.33 -8.37 -9.00
C GLU A 43 0.45 -7.32 -8.28
N ILE A 44 -0.47 -7.73 -7.40
CA ILE A 44 -1.42 -6.86 -6.70
C ILE A 44 -1.13 -6.86 -5.21
N CYS A 45 -0.64 -5.76 -4.63
CA CYS A 45 -0.49 -5.67 -3.19
C CYS A 45 -1.81 -5.40 -2.46
N LEU A 46 -1.90 -5.90 -1.22
CA LEU A 46 -2.97 -5.57 -0.28
C LEU A 46 -2.43 -4.65 0.82
N LEU A 47 -3.01 -3.45 0.94
CA LEU A 47 -2.71 -2.55 2.06
C LEU A 47 -3.34 -3.06 3.34
N LYS A 48 -2.62 -3.01 4.46
CA LYS A 48 -3.07 -3.43 5.80
C LYS A 48 -3.70 -4.84 5.83
N ASN A 49 -3.29 -5.74 4.94
CA ASN A 49 -3.93 -7.05 4.76
C ASN A 49 -5.45 -6.98 4.50
N GLY A 50 -5.89 -5.92 3.83
CA GLY A 50 -7.29 -5.70 3.47
C GLY A 50 -8.15 -5.16 4.60
N ASN A 51 -7.56 -4.92 5.77
CA ASN A 51 -8.24 -4.29 6.91
C ASN A 51 -8.65 -2.85 6.62
N ASP A 52 -9.45 -2.30 7.53
CA ASP A 52 -9.96 -0.94 7.52
C ASP A 52 -8.80 0.06 7.36
N PHE A 53 -8.88 0.85 6.31
CA PHE A 53 -8.10 2.06 6.10
C PHE A 53 -9.03 3.24 6.39
N VAL A 54 -8.98 3.74 7.62
CA VAL A 54 -9.99 4.68 8.13
C VAL A 54 -9.81 6.07 7.53
N ALA A 55 -10.84 6.92 7.67
CA ALA A 55 -10.82 8.27 7.12
C ALA A 55 -9.58 9.05 7.59
N PHE A 56 -8.87 9.68 6.65
CA PHE A 56 -7.67 10.49 6.90
C PHE A 56 -6.51 9.73 7.56
N GLU A 57 -6.54 8.40 7.58
CA GLU A 57 -5.42 7.58 8.04
C GLU A 57 -4.24 7.68 7.06
N ILE A 58 -3.02 7.63 7.62
CA ILE A 58 -1.77 7.58 6.86
C ILE A 58 -1.03 6.30 7.24
N VAL A 59 -0.73 5.48 6.24
CA VAL A 59 0.14 4.31 6.37
C VAL A 59 1.50 4.67 5.80
N LYS A 60 2.56 4.38 6.56
CA LYS A 60 3.94 4.66 6.18
C LYS A 60 4.78 3.40 6.21
N PHE A 61 5.59 3.19 5.20
CA PHE A 61 6.60 2.13 5.19
C PHE A 61 7.84 2.58 4.41
N LEU A 62 8.92 1.84 4.63
CA LEU A 62 10.20 2.00 3.94
C LEU A 62 10.40 0.82 3.01
N TYR A 63 11.07 1.06 1.88
CA TYR A 63 11.56 0.01 1.00
C TYR A 63 12.91 0.42 0.42
N ALA A 64 13.74 -0.56 0.10
CA ALA A 64 15.06 -0.36 -0.44
C ALA A 64 15.05 -0.77 -1.92
N TRP A 65 14.98 0.20 -2.83
CA TRP A 65 14.99 -0.01 -4.28
C TRP A 65 15.33 1.28 -5.02
N GLU A 66 15.80 1.17 -6.26
CA GLU A 66 15.98 2.29 -7.18
C GLU A 66 15.62 1.84 -8.60
N PRO A 67 14.75 2.55 -9.35
CA PRO A 67 14.17 3.88 -9.09
C PRO A 67 12.98 3.90 -8.10
N GLN A 68 12.40 5.07 -7.81
CA GLN A 68 11.15 5.15 -7.03
C GLN A 68 10.04 4.32 -7.70
N PHE A 69 9.25 3.60 -6.89
CA PHE A 69 8.18 2.73 -7.37
C PHE A 69 6.82 3.41 -7.17
N PRO A 70 5.99 3.54 -8.23
CA PRO A 70 4.70 4.20 -8.13
C PRO A 70 3.62 3.23 -7.64
N PHE A 71 3.36 3.21 -6.32
CA PHE A 71 2.25 2.46 -5.73
C PHE A 71 0.90 3.05 -6.14
N THR A 72 0.30 2.53 -7.21
CA THR A 72 -0.94 3.07 -7.78
C THR A 72 -2.15 2.32 -7.23
N PRO A 73 -3.18 2.99 -6.68
CA PRO A 73 -4.41 2.31 -6.27
C PRO A 73 -5.17 1.72 -7.46
N ILE A 74 -5.48 0.43 -7.39
CA ILE A 74 -6.30 -0.27 -8.40
C ILE A 74 -7.77 -0.20 -8.02
N SER A 75 -8.09 -0.61 -6.78
CA SER A 75 -9.46 -0.68 -6.29
C SER A 75 -9.52 -0.73 -4.77
N SER A 76 -10.69 -0.42 -4.23
CA SER A 76 -11.00 -0.57 -2.82
C SER A 76 -12.51 -0.72 -2.64
N GLN A 77 -12.92 -1.29 -1.51
CA GLN A 77 -14.31 -1.29 -1.08
C GLN A 77 -14.54 -0.06 -0.20
N VAL A 78 -15.44 0.83 -0.64
CA VAL A 78 -15.71 2.07 0.08
C VAL A 78 -16.92 1.86 1.00
N LEU A 79 -16.73 2.14 2.29
CA LEU A 79 -17.78 2.12 3.30
C LEU A 79 -18.01 3.56 3.78
N CYS A 80 -19.03 4.19 3.20
CA CYS A 80 -19.48 5.53 3.58
C CYS A 80 -20.70 5.45 4.52
N PRO A 81 -20.91 6.45 5.40
CA PRO A 81 -22.10 6.57 6.24
C PRO A 81 -23.41 6.67 5.45
#